data_AF-A0A2X3EY78-F1
#
_entry.id   AF-A0A2X3EY78-F1
#
_cell.length_a   1.000
_cell.length_b   1.000
_cell.length_c   1.000
_cell.angle_alpha   90.00
_cell.angle_beta   90.00
_cell.angle_gamma   90.00
#
_symmetry.space_group_name_H-M   'P 1'
#
loop_
_entity.id
_entity.type
_entity.pdbx_description
1 polymer ?
#
loop_
_entity_poly.entity_id
_entity_poly.type
_entity_poly.pdbx_seq_one_letter_code
_entity_poly.pdbx_strand_id
1 'polypeptide(L)'
;MTQSIFYPQVKTLHLDLRAREGVNNNAKGASLATVVRIYQLKDRQAFDNTDYPSLFAGDGQALQADRVAEKDVRLRPGESVTVDMPMETSAQFVAVAAMFIDPDLTQNSWRLVLTRDELDPARPRIIEASQNQLTLHPFKEK
;
A
#
# COMPACT_ATOMS: atom_id res chain seq x y z
N MET A 1 -1.25 32.89 -25.21
CA MET A 1 -1.10 32.91 -23.74
C MET A 1 -0.98 31.47 -23.29
N THR A 2 0.20 31.03 -22.86
CA THR A 2 0.42 29.67 -22.36
C THR A 2 -0.04 29.61 -20.91
N GLN A 3 -1.18 28.97 -20.68
CA GLN A 3 -1.66 28.67 -19.35
C GLN A 3 -0.77 27.56 -18.79
N SER A 4 0.25 27.93 -18.01
CA SER A 4 1.04 26.96 -17.25
C SER A 4 0.15 26.36 -16.18
N ILE A 5 -0.36 25.15 -16.44
CA ILE A 5 -1.11 24.38 -15.45
C ILE A 5 -0.09 23.86 -14.44
N PHE A 6 0.00 24.52 -13.29
CA PHE A 6 0.84 24.07 -12.18
C PHE A 6 0.13 22.89 -11.51
N TYR A 7 0.55 21.66 -11.85
CA TYR A 7 0.11 20.48 -11.11
C TYR A 7 0.90 20.39 -9.81
N PRO A 8 0.25 20.44 -8.64
CA PRO A 8 0.96 20.35 -7.38
C PRO A 8 1.69 19.00 -7.31
N GLN A 9 3.01 19.07 -7.14
CA GLN A 9 3.85 17.89 -7.11
C GLN A 9 3.73 17.20 -5.76
N VAL A 10 3.33 15.93 -5.75
CA VAL A 10 3.38 15.08 -4.55
C VAL A 10 4.85 14.81 -4.24
N LYS A 11 5.42 15.54 -3.28
CA LYS A 11 6.81 15.41 -2.80
C LYS A 11 6.93 14.47 -1.61
N THR A 12 5.84 14.30 -0.87
CA THR A 12 5.74 13.43 0.28
C THR A 12 4.52 12.53 0.06
N LEU A 13 4.74 11.22 0.21
CA LEU A 13 3.68 10.24 0.27
C LEU A 13 3.07 10.27 1.67
N HIS A 14 1.77 10.54 1.73
CA HIS A 14 0.97 10.52 2.95
C HIS A 14 0.01 9.33 2.92
N LEU A 15 0.19 8.36 3.81
CA LEU A 15 -0.74 7.26 4.01
C LEU A 15 -1.19 7.21 5.48
N ASP A 16 -2.42 6.77 5.69
CA ASP A 16 -2.96 6.43 7.00
C ASP A 16 -3.42 4.98 6.97
N LEU A 17 -2.63 4.10 7.58
CA LEU A 17 -2.88 2.67 7.64
C LEU A 17 -3.67 2.35 8.90
N ARG A 18 -4.85 1.74 8.76
CA ARG A 18 -5.76 1.47 9.87
C ARG A 18 -6.08 -0.01 9.96
N ALA A 19 -5.69 -0.67 11.04
CA ALA A 19 -6.08 -2.04 11.31
C ALA A 19 -7.36 -2.09 12.14
N ARG A 20 -8.33 -2.88 11.69
CA ARG A 20 -9.49 -3.23 12.52
C ARG A 20 -9.10 -4.27 13.57
N GLU A 21 -9.90 -4.37 14.63
CA GLU A 21 -9.70 -5.38 15.69
C GLU A 21 -9.65 -6.81 15.14
N GLY A 22 -10.37 -7.07 14.05
CA GLY A 22 -10.41 -8.36 13.36
C GLY A 22 -9.29 -8.62 12.35
N VAL A 23 -8.23 -7.82 12.30
CA VAL A 23 -7.17 -7.95 11.28
C VAL A 23 -6.36 -9.24 11.42
N ASN A 24 -5.88 -9.75 10.29
CA ASN A 24 -5.00 -10.90 10.15
C ASN A 24 -5.47 -12.11 10.97
N ASN A 25 -6.77 -12.41 10.89
CA ASN A 25 -7.39 -13.43 11.71
C ASN A 25 -7.05 -14.83 11.19
N ASN A 26 -6.64 -15.71 12.10
CA ASN A 26 -6.40 -17.12 11.77
C ASN A 26 -7.71 -17.93 11.77
N ALA A 27 -7.63 -19.21 11.37
CA ALA A 27 -8.77 -20.12 11.33
C ALA A 27 -9.48 -20.35 12.69
N LYS A 28 -8.86 -19.95 13.81
CA LYS A 28 -9.46 -20.00 15.16
C LYS A 28 -10.12 -18.68 15.57
N GLY A 29 -10.13 -17.68 14.70
CA GLY A 29 -10.68 -16.34 14.96
C GLY A 29 -9.77 -15.41 15.77
N ALA A 30 -8.52 -15.79 16.03
CA ALA A 30 -7.59 -14.92 16.73
C ALA A 30 -6.98 -13.89 15.77
N SER A 31 -7.13 -12.61 16.09
CA SER A 31 -6.50 -11.50 15.36
C SER A 31 -5.02 -11.39 15.65
N LEU A 32 -4.21 -11.17 14.62
CA LEU A 32 -2.76 -11.12 14.72
C LEU A 32 -2.23 -9.79 14.20
N ALA A 33 -1.00 -9.44 14.57
CA ALA A 33 -0.32 -8.35 13.88
C ALA A 33 -0.01 -8.77 12.42
N THR A 34 0.00 -7.83 11.50
CA THR A 34 0.47 -8.02 10.12
C THR A 34 1.57 -7.01 9.79
N VAL A 35 2.33 -7.28 8.74
CA VAL A 35 3.25 -6.32 8.13
C VAL A 35 2.63 -5.85 6.82
N VAL A 36 2.51 -4.53 6.68
CA VAL A 36 2.15 -3.88 5.44
C VAL A 36 3.42 -3.33 4.82
N ARG A 37 3.75 -3.81 3.62
CA ARG A 37 4.86 -3.33 2.82
C ARG A 37 4.37 -2.34 1.78
N ILE A 38 5.00 -1.18 1.76
CA ILE A 38 4.74 -0.09 0.83
C ILE A 38 5.91 -0.02 -0.13
N TYR A 39 5.61 -0.05 -1.42
CA TYR A 39 6.59 0.12 -2.48
C TYR A 39 6.28 1.40 -3.25
N GLN A 40 7.33 2.10 -3.65
CA GLN A 40 7.24 3.08 -4.73
C GLN A 40 7.85 2.45 -5.98
N LEU A 41 7.10 2.47 -7.08
CA LEU A 41 7.44 1.77 -8.31
C LEU A 41 7.47 2.73 -9.50
N LYS A 42 8.38 2.49 -10.44
CA LYS A 42 8.38 3.12 -11.77
C LYS A 42 7.27 2.55 -12.66
N ASP A 43 7.10 1.23 -12.63
CA ASP A 43 6.06 0.49 -13.35
C ASP A 43 5.41 -0.54 -12.41
N ARG A 44 4.14 -0.90 -12.66
CA ARG A 44 3.35 -1.80 -11.80
C ARG A 44 3.20 -3.22 -12.35
N GLN A 45 3.58 -3.49 -13.59
CA GLN A 45 3.30 -4.76 -14.27
C GLN A 45 3.90 -5.96 -13.54
N ALA A 46 5.16 -5.85 -13.07
CA ALA A 46 5.78 -6.91 -12.29
C ALA A 46 5.02 -7.16 -10.99
N PHE A 47 4.62 -6.10 -10.28
CA PHE A 47 3.82 -6.21 -9.06
C PHE A 47 2.50 -6.91 -9.30
N ASP A 48 1.72 -6.48 -10.30
CA ASP A 48 0.40 -7.05 -10.60
C ASP A 48 0.45 -8.54 -10.95
N ASN A 49 1.50 -8.98 -11.66
CA ASN A 49 1.65 -10.37 -12.11
C ASN A 49 2.35 -11.28 -11.11
N THR A 50 2.99 -10.73 -10.07
CA THR A 50 3.68 -11.52 -9.05
C THR A 50 2.65 -12.16 -8.09
N ASP A 51 2.85 -13.43 -7.76
CA ASP A 51 2.03 -14.13 -6.77
C ASP A 51 2.42 -13.79 -5.32
N TYR A 52 1.60 -14.21 -4.37
CA TYR A 52 1.78 -13.86 -2.97
C TYR A 52 3.12 -14.34 -2.38
N PRO A 53 3.52 -15.63 -2.53
CA PRO A 53 4.82 -16.08 -2.00
C PRO A 53 6.01 -15.38 -2.65
N SER A 54 5.99 -15.17 -3.96
CA SER A 54 7.12 -14.59 -4.71
C SER A 54 7.32 -13.12 -4.38
N LEU A 55 6.24 -12.36 -4.12
CA LEU A 55 6.35 -10.95 -3.75
C LEU A 55 7.12 -10.76 -2.43
N PHE A 56 6.92 -11.68 -1.49
CA PHE A 56 7.50 -11.62 -0.16
C PHE A 56 8.74 -12.50 0.02
N ALA A 57 9.25 -13.10 -1.06
CA ALA A 57 10.51 -13.82 -1.05
C ALA A 57 11.68 -12.90 -0.62
N GLY A 58 12.62 -13.45 0.14
CA GLY A 58 13.61 -12.68 0.90
C GLY A 58 14.63 -11.90 0.08
N ASP A 59 14.71 -12.10 -1.24
CA ASP A 59 15.63 -11.37 -2.12
C ASP A 59 14.96 -10.20 -2.86
N GLY A 60 13.63 -10.06 -2.76
CA GLY A 60 12.87 -8.98 -3.40
C GLY A 60 13.05 -8.92 -4.93
N GLN A 61 13.44 -10.02 -5.57
CA GLN A 61 13.76 -10.05 -6.99
C GLN A 61 12.58 -9.65 -7.88
N ALA A 62 11.36 -10.02 -7.47
CA ALA A 62 10.15 -9.81 -8.26
C ALA A 62 9.97 -8.35 -8.71
N LEU A 63 10.38 -7.38 -7.90
CA LEU A 63 10.21 -5.95 -8.20
C LEU A 63 11.53 -5.19 -8.38
N GLN A 64 12.68 -5.87 -8.40
CA GLN A 64 13.99 -5.22 -8.32
C GLN A 64 14.21 -4.17 -9.43
N ALA A 65 13.71 -4.43 -10.64
CA ALA A 65 13.85 -3.53 -11.77
C ALA A 65 13.07 -2.22 -11.59
N ASP A 66 11.90 -2.26 -10.95
CA ASP A 66 10.94 -1.15 -10.91
C ASP A 66 10.81 -0.46 -9.55
N ARG A 67 11.19 -1.15 -8.47
CA ARG A 67 11.17 -0.62 -7.11
C ARG A 67 12.22 0.47 -6.92
N VAL A 68 11.78 1.64 -6.48
CA VAL A 68 12.65 2.79 -6.17
C VAL A 68 12.69 3.10 -4.68
N ALA A 69 11.64 2.74 -3.93
CA ALA A 69 11.64 2.80 -2.48
C ALA A 69 10.78 1.69 -1.88
N GLU A 70 11.05 1.35 -0.62
CA GLU A 70 10.31 0.36 0.17
C GLU A 70 10.21 0.79 1.63
N LYS A 71 9.09 0.47 2.28
CA LYS A 71 8.90 0.67 3.71
C LYS A 71 7.98 -0.41 4.28
N ASP A 72 8.43 -1.06 5.35
CA ASP A 72 7.63 -2.02 6.12
C ASP A 72 7.03 -1.35 7.35
N VAL A 73 5.74 -1.58 7.57
CA VAL A 73 4.99 -1.10 8.73
C VAL A 73 4.28 -2.27 9.39
N ARG A 74 4.57 -2.50 10.67
CA ARG A 74 3.81 -3.46 11.48
C ARG A 74 2.52 -2.80 11.95
N LEU A 75 1.40 -3.47 11.75
CA LEU A 75 0.09 -3.09 12.26
C LEU A 75 -0.43 -4.14 13.24
N ARG A 76 -0.79 -3.71 14.44
CA ARG A 76 -1.50 -4.53 15.44
C ARG A 76 -3.03 -4.37 15.27
N PRO A 77 -3.82 -5.33 15.74
CA PRO A 77 -5.27 -5.17 15.85
C PRO A 77 -5.65 -3.83 16.52
N GLY A 78 -6.55 -3.07 15.89
CA GLY A 78 -7.02 -1.76 16.37
C GLY A 78 -6.04 -0.59 16.16
N GLU A 79 -4.82 -0.83 15.67
CA GLU A 79 -3.80 0.21 15.51
C GLU A 79 -4.06 1.08 14.28
N SER A 80 -3.69 2.36 14.36
CA SER A 80 -3.58 3.23 13.20
C SER A 80 -2.19 3.85 13.14
N VAL A 81 -1.56 3.83 11.97
CA VAL A 81 -0.20 4.32 11.74
C VAL A 81 -0.19 5.25 10.54
N THR A 82 0.23 6.50 10.79
CA THR A 82 0.52 7.45 9.72
C THR A 82 1.90 7.16 9.13
N VAL A 83 1.97 7.15 7.80
CA VAL A 83 3.21 6.97 7.05
C VAL A 83 3.44 8.20 6.22
N ASP A 84 4.47 8.94 6.60
CA ASP A 84 5.07 10.00 5.79
C ASP A 84 6.43 9.52 5.29
N MET A 85 6.64 9.58 3.99
CA MET A 85 7.95 9.32 3.37
C MET A 85 8.15 10.17 2.12
N PRO A 86 9.39 10.51 1.75
CA PRO A 86 9.66 11.17 0.48
C PRO A 86 9.07 10.38 -0.68
N MET A 87 8.43 11.08 -1.63
CA MET A 87 7.98 10.48 -2.89
C MET A 87 9.10 10.62 -3.92
N GLU A 88 9.66 9.49 -4.33
CA GLU A 88 10.70 9.44 -5.34
C GLU A 88 10.21 10.07 -6.65
N THR A 89 11.08 10.82 -7.31
CA THR A 89 10.71 11.58 -8.51
C THR A 89 10.37 10.66 -9.69
N SER A 90 11.00 9.48 -9.75
CA SER A 90 10.76 8.46 -10.77
C SER A 90 9.55 7.57 -10.48
N ALA A 91 9.03 7.56 -9.25
CA ALA A 91 7.89 6.73 -8.88
C ALA A 91 6.59 7.21 -9.54
N GLN A 92 5.91 6.33 -10.25
CA GLN A 92 4.59 6.55 -10.85
C GLN A 92 3.48 5.84 -10.08
N PHE A 93 3.84 4.84 -9.28
CA PHE A 93 2.89 4.04 -8.52
C PHE A 93 3.34 3.89 -7.07
N VAL A 94 2.36 3.81 -6.18
CA VAL A 94 2.52 3.34 -4.80
C VAL A 94 1.76 2.04 -4.68
N ALA A 95 2.49 0.94 -4.52
CA ALA A 95 1.92 -0.38 -4.31
C ALA A 95 1.96 -0.72 -2.81
N VAL A 96 0.87 -1.27 -2.29
CA VAL A 96 0.75 -1.63 -0.87
C VAL A 96 0.30 -3.08 -0.80
N ALA A 97 1.05 -3.90 -0.06
CA ALA A 97 0.76 -5.32 0.12
C ALA A 97 0.85 -5.69 1.60
N ALA A 98 -0.13 -6.46 2.08
CA ALA A 98 -0.16 -6.93 3.46
C ALA A 98 0.18 -8.43 3.54
N MET A 99 1.03 -8.76 4.50
CA MET A 99 1.41 -10.13 4.81
C MET A 99 0.36 -10.78 5.72
N PHE A 100 -0.78 -11.17 5.15
CA PHE A 100 -1.83 -11.90 5.85
C PHE A 100 -1.50 -13.39 6.02
N ILE A 101 -2.05 -14.00 7.07
CA ILE A 101 -1.87 -15.43 7.36
C ILE A 101 -2.69 -16.32 6.42
N ASP A 102 -3.82 -15.80 5.93
CA ASP A 102 -4.73 -16.51 5.03
C ASP A 102 -5.36 -15.52 4.02
N PRO A 103 -4.57 -15.02 3.05
CA PRO A 103 -5.03 -14.03 2.07
C PRO A 103 -6.02 -14.66 1.07
N ASP A 104 -7.06 -13.90 0.68
CA ASP A 104 -7.93 -14.29 -0.44
C ASP A 104 -7.20 -14.04 -1.77
N LEU A 105 -6.59 -15.09 -2.31
CA LEU A 105 -5.87 -15.04 -3.59
C LEU A 105 -6.81 -14.95 -4.81
N THR A 106 -8.09 -15.31 -4.66
CA THR A 106 -9.06 -15.25 -5.75
C THR A 106 -9.53 -13.81 -5.96
N GLN A 107 -9.85 -13.12 -4.86
CA GLN A 107 -10.21 -11.70 -4.91
C GLN A 107 -9.01 -10.77 -4.97
N ASN A 108 -7.80 -11.28 -4.73
CA ASN A 108 -6.55 -10.52 -4.78
C ASN A 108 -6.56 -9.29 -3.84
N SER A 109 -7.27 -9.41 -2.71
CA SER A 109 -7.58 -8.30 -1.79
C SER A 109 -6.46 -8.00 -0.79
N TRP A 110 -5.38 -8.77 -0.82
CA TRP A 110 -4.21 -8.60 0.04
C TRP A 110 -3.26 -7.48 -0.41
N ARG A 111 -3.52 -6.88 -1.59
CA ARG A 111 -2.73 -5.79 -2.17
C ARG A 111 -3.60 -4.75 -2.87
N LEU A 112 -3.04 -3.57 -3.07
CA LEU A 112 -3.62 -2.47 -3.84
C LEU A 112 -2.52 -1.64 -4.51
N VAL A 113 -2.89 -0.90 -5.55
CA VAL A 113 -1.99 0.02 -6.26
C VAL A 113 -2.68 1.36 -6.40
N LEU A 114 -1.94 2.41 -6.10
CA LEU A 114 -2.31 3.80 -6.29
C LEU A 114 -1.41 4.38 -7.37
N THR A 115 -2.00 5.08 -8.32
CA THR A 115 -1.27 5.93 -9.26
C THR A 115 -0.85 7.23 -8.57
N ARG A 116 0.20 7.89 -9.08
CA ARG A 116 0.72 9.14 -8.48
C ARG A 116 -0.33 10.26 -8.48
N ASP A 117 -1.20 10.31 -9.49
CA ASP A 117 -2.29 11.27 -9.64
C ASP A 117 -3.48 11.04 -8.69
N GLU A 118 -3.61 9.83 -8.15
CA GLU A 118 -4.57 9.52 -7.07
C GLU A 118 -4.10 9.96 -5.68
N LEU A 119 -2.89 10.52 -5.57
CA LEU A 119 -2.31 11.00 -4.32
C LEU A 119 -2.56 12.50 -4.14
N ASP A 120 -2.74 12.90 -2.89
CA ASP A 120 -2.91 14.30 -2.53
C ASP A 120 -1.65 14.81 -1.80
N PRO A 121 -1.11 15.99 -2.15
CA PRO A 121 0.10 16.54 -1.53
C PRO A 121 -0.02 16.87 -0.03
N ALA A 122 -1.24 16.93 0.51
CA ALA A 122 -1.50 17.33 1.89
C ALA A 122 -2.38 16.34 2.66
N ARG A 123 -3.19 15.54 1.96
CA ARG A 123 -4.15 14.61 2.59
C ARG A 123 -3.68 13.16 2.45
N PRO A 124 -3.70 12.37 3.53
CA PRO A 124 -3.34 10.96 3.44
C PRO A 124 -4.41 10.15 2.70
N ARG A 125 -3.96 9.13 1.96
CA ARG A 125 -4.85 8.02 1.55
C ARG A 125 -5.05 7.08 2.73
N ILE A 126 -6.31 6.78 3.05
CA ILE A 126 -6.65 5.85 4.13
C ILE A 126 -6.76 4.44 3.55
N ILE A 127 -5.94 3.53 4.07
CA ILE A 127 -5.97 2.11 3.75
C ILE A 127 -6.35 1.37 5.02
N GLU A 128 -7.49 0.68 5.00
CA GLU A 128 -7.94 -0.17 6.09
C GLU A 128 -7.49 -1.61 5.86
N ALA A 129 -6.89 -2.23 6.87
CA ALA A 129 -6.67 -3.66 6.96
C ALA A 129 -7.72 -4.26 7.90
N SER A 130 -8.51 -5.21 7.40
CA SER A 130 -9.57 -5.86 8.16
C SER A 130 -9.67 -7.31 7.71
N GLN A 131 -9.84 -8.25 8.65
CA GLN A 131 -9.72 -9.68 8.35
C GLN A 131 -8.40 -9.92 7.60
N ASN A 132 -8.42 -10.61 6.46
CA ASN A 132 -7.24 -10.87 5.63
C ASN A 132 -7.26 -10.07 4.31
N GLN A 133 -7.76 -8.83 4.36
CA GLN A 133 -7.87 -7.96 3.18
C GLN A 133 -7.50 -6.50 3.48
N LEU A 134 -7.08 -5.80 2.43
CA LEU A 134 -6.92 -4.36 2.38
C LEU A 134 -8.11 -3.71 1.68
N THR A 135 -8.48 -2.51 2.12
CA THR A 135 -9.52 -1.69 1.50
C THR A 135 -9.06 -0.25 1.45
N LEU A 136 -9.13 0.34 0.26
CA LEU A 136 -8.83 1.75 0.04
C LEU A 136 -10.09 2.57 0.24
N HIS A 137 -10.07 3.50 1.20
CA HIS A 137 -11.20 4.40 1.36
C HIS A 137 -11.20 5.48 0.27
N PRO A 138 -12.39 5.90 -0.21
CA PRO A 138 -12.49 7.09 -1.05
C PRO A 138 -12.06 8.31 -0.23
N PHE A 139 -11.60 9.35 -0.91
CA PHE A 139 -11.52 10.66 -0.27
C PHE A 139 -12.93 11.03 0.20
N LYS A 140 -13.07 11.46 1.47
CA LYS A 140 -14.34 12.04 1.91
C LYS A 140 -14.63 13.25 1.03
N GLU A 141 -15.78 13.24 0.37
CA GLU A 141 -16.32 14.45 -0.26
C GLU A 141 -16.52 15.51 0.84
N LYS A 142 -16.23 16.76 0.50
CA LYS A 142 -16.40 17.89 1.42
C LYS A 142 -17.87 18.24 1.57
#